data_AF-A0A0S2F441-F1
#
_entry.id   AF-A0A0S2F441-F1
#
_cell.length_a   1.000
_cell.length_b   1.000
_cell.length_c   1.000
_cell.angle_alpha   90.00
_cell.angle_beta   90.00
_cell.angle_gamma   90.00
#
_symmetry.space_group_name_H-M   'P 1'
#
loop_
_entity.id
_entity.type
_entity.pdbx_description
1 polymer ?
#
loop_
_entity_poly.entity_id
_entity_poly.type
_entity_poly.pdbx_seq_one_letter_code
_entity_poly.pdbx_strand_id
1 'polypeptide(L)'
;MIPYDPVSSPSVTTVQAQAPDPKQVDSAADRVLDAGDRDFRKDNYEKRMDVFAKEISGQSREFQAELINTILDRDGGAFKSWMHSDRLNWMTSDGDISQHEKSEVYAAFAEGIDRGQIDAGKIDAGFVCGSQNPGLIGQYMDAQNLNDNGGFRRAMVAFSGLSSCEMQTFITNDANQALMQRFEKAVQGHQDWYESLVQDYTVASKGYSKVFEGEVEFSKEQLMSMRSAFLADDGLHTSGELLLAYPDRMERNERVTEQYHELSTGMSEILGKDNANWATFAQWASDEIGRNLDGTLGIALGEMGGNPKYWLSVGNTMLGSDISPSFKHFVDTFGGGKNREMSFEQFWSSFENKYAGRELTYTDGRDTQLDMKNAFKAYYDSMKLKDGEAAITDPAKLADAKDHRGELMLYANSLIGLQEQYIINKDISNGMRGFGIVNPGGFGEHWIDLHVPDRDGEGGREINLNLDMKNSDNRVNFDSGREFVTADGRTIKLGDEVRTRLNGLDGNPNNEDETDINNADTNHWESYSQRMGTIYHLFANSQRDGELFLDARDVFDSRAKDLNNNPWRS
;
A
#
# COMPACT_ATOMS: atom_id res chain seq x y z
N MET A 1 20.71 -16.94 48.62
CA MET A 1 21.31 -16.65 47.29
C MET A 1 22.42 -17.67 47.08
N ILE A 2 22.14 -18.68 46.25
CA ILE A 2 23.12 -19.67 45.79
C ILE A 2 23.63 -19.16 44.43
N PRO A 3 24.93 -19.16 44.13
CA PRO A 3 25.43 -18.67 42.85
C PRO A 3 25.00 -19.62 41.73
N TYR A 4 24.49 -19.03 40.65
CA TYR A 4 24.16 -19.73 39.41
C TYR A 4 25.45 -19.92 38.61
N ASP A 5 25.94 -21.16 38.51
CA ASP A 5 27.02 -21.53 37.59
C ASP A 5 26.41 -21.74 36.19
N PRO A 6 26.82 -20.97 35.16
CA PRO A 6 26.35 -21.19 33.80
C PRO A 6 26.94 -22.49 33.26
N VAL A 7 26.05 -23.44 32.98
CA VAL A 7 26.40 -24.68 32.27
C VAL A 7 26.96 -24.31 30.89
N SER A 8 28.21 -24.70 30.64
CA SER A 8 28.86 -24.57 29.35
C SER A 8 28.05 -25.31 28.29
N SER A 9 27.55 -24.55 27.31
CA SER A 9 26.89 -25.12 26.13
C SER A 9 27.90 -25.97 25.35
N PRO A 10 27.56 -27.18 24.90
CA PRO A 10 28.46 -27.97 24.07
C PRO A 10 28.70 -27.20 22.76
N SER A 11 29.97 -27.00 22.43
CA SER A 11 30.39 -26.46 21.15
C SER A 11 29.84 -27.36 20.04
N VAL A 12 28.84 -26.86 19.29
CA VAL A 12 28.42 -27.48 18.05
C VAL A 12 29.57 -27.30 17.07
N THR A 13 30.34 -28.36 16.86
CA THR A 13 31.32 -28.41 15.77
C THR A 13 30.54 -28.34 14.47
N THR A 14 30.49 -27.16 13.85
CA THR A 14 30.02 -27.00 12.46
C THR A 14 30.98 -27.80 11.58
N VAL A 15 30.60 -29.03 11.23
CA VAL A 15 31.27 -29.77 10.17
C VAL A 15 31.04 -28.95 8.91
N GLN A 16 32.07 -28.28 8.39
CA GLN A 16 32.01 -27.70 7.06
C GLN A 16 31.70 -28.84 6.10
N ALA A 17 30.51 -28.81 5.50
CA ALA A 17 30.14 -29.71 4.43
C ALA A 17 31.22 -29.56 3.33
N GLN A 18 31.91 -30.65 3.01
CA GLN A 18 32.83 -30.65 1.88
C GLN A 18 32.04 -30.35 0.61
N ALA A 19 32.57 -29.47 -0.24
CA ALA A 19 32.00 -29.23 -1.55
C ALA A 19 31.87 -30.57 -2.31
N PRO A 20 30.77 -30.78 -3.06
CA PRO A 20 30.56 -32.01 -3.81
C PRO A 20 31.70 -32.24 -4.80
N ASP A 21 32.08 -33.50 -5.03
CA ASP A 21 33.07 -33.84 -6.05
C ASP A 21 32.50 -33.48 -7.44
N PRO A 22 33.12 -32.58 -8.21
CA PRO A 22 32.62 -32.16 -9.53
C PRO A 22 32.37 -33.34 -10.47
N LYS A 23 33.17 -34.40 -10.38
CA LYS A 23 32.99 -35.60 -11.21
C LYS A 23 31.72 -36.36 -10.88
N GLN A 24 31.30 -36.35 -9.61
CA GLN A 24 30.06 -37.00 -9.18
C GLN A 24 28.86 -36.23 -9.69
N VAL A 25 28.91 -34.90 -9.66
CA VAL A 25 27.87 -34.03 -10.21
C VAL A 25 27.78 -34.19 -11.73
N ASP A 26 28.91 -34.11 -12.44
CA ASP A 26 28.95 -34.31 -13.89
C ASP A 26 28.37 -35.68 -14.29
N SER A 27 28.74 -36.73 -13.56
CA SER A 27 28.22 -38.08 -13.83
C SER A 27 26.72 -38.19 -13.54
N ALA A 28 26.20 -37.47 -12.55
CA ALA A 28 24.77 -37.43 -12.26
C ALA A 28 24.01 -36.64 -13.34
N ALA A 29 24.56 -35.52 -13.79
CA ALA A 29 24.01 -34.75 -14.90
C ALA A 29 23.96 -35.58 -16.19
N ASP A 30 25.01 -36.32 -16.52
CA ASP A 30 25.03 -37.26 -17.65
C ASP A 30 23.92 -38.31 -17.51
N ARG A 31 23.79 -38.94 -16.33
CA ARG A 31 22.72 -39.92 -16.08
C ARG A 31 21.33 -39.33 -16.27
N VAL A 32 21.11 -38.08 -15.87
CA VAL A 32 19.83 -37.39 -16.09
C VAL A 32 19.63 -37.09 -17.57
N LEU A 33 20.58 -36.43 -18.24
CA LEU A 33 20.40 -35.98 -19.62
C LEU A 33 20.32 -37.15 -20.62
N ASP A 34 21.09 -38.22 -20.39
CA ASP A 34 21.03 -39.46 -21.17
C ASP A 34 19.77 -40.28 -20.84
N ALA A 35 19.15 -40.07 -19.67
CA ALA A 35 17.93 -40.78 -19.31
C ALA A 35 16.80 -40.39 -20.27
N GLY A 36 16.28 -41.42 -20.95
CA GLY A 36 15.18 -41.26 -21.88
C GLY A 36 15.61 -40.84 -23.29
N ASP A 37 16.88 -40.51 -23.52
CA ASP A 37 17.38 -40.26 -24.87
C ASP A 37 17.25 -41.54 -25.72
N ARG A 38 16.73 -41.37 -26.93
CA ARG A 38 16.42 -42.46 -27.86
C ARG A 38 16.83 -42.04 -29.25
N ASP A 39 17.98 -42.53 -29.68
CA ASP A 39 18.47 -42.41 -31.05
C ASP A 39 17.36 -42.68 -32.08
N PHE A 40 17.10 -41.69 -32.93
CA PHE A 40 16.12 -41.72 -34.02
C PHE A 40 14.64 -41.89 -33.58
N ARG A 41 14.28 -41.62 -32.32
CA ARG A 41 12.90 -41.64 -31.80
C ARG A 41 12.58 -40.40 -30.95
N LYS A 42 11.31 -40.24 -30.59
CA LYS A 42 10.88 -39.23 -29.62
C LYS A 42 11.46 -39.58 -28.24
N ASP A 43 12.07 -38.58 -27.61
CA ASP A 43 12.66 -38.62 -26.27
C ASP A 43 11.65 -39.10 -25.20
N ASN A 44 12.13 -39.85 -24.21
CA ASN A 44 11.37 -40.28 -23.03
C ASN A 44 11.64 -39.34 -21.85
N TYR A 45 11.10 -38.16 -22.05
CA TYR A 45 10.84 -37.07 -21.13
C TYR A 45 10.37 -37.44 -19.72
N GLU A 46 9.53 -38.46 -19.57
CA GLU A 46 9.10 -38.97 -18.27
C GLU A 46 10.26 -39.72 -17.58
N LYS A 47 10.98 -40.55 -18.33
CA LYS A 47 12.14 -41.26 -17.77
C LYS A 47 13.24 -40.31 -17.32
N ARG A 48 13.44 -39.20 -18.04
CA ARG A 48 14.38 -38.15 -17.64
C ARG A 48 14.01 -37.53 -16.29
N MET A 49 12.75 -37.15 -16.12
CA MET A 49 12.25 -36.56 -14.86
C MET A 49 12.32 -37.56 -13.69
N ASP A 50 12.02 -38.84 -13.91
CA ASP A 50 12.17 -39.92 -12.91
C ASP A 50 13.62 -40.01 -12.40
N VAL A 51 14.59 -40.05 -13.32
CA VAL A 51 16.00 -40.12 -12.96
C VAL A 51 16.46 -38.84 -12.26
N PHE A 52 16.04 -37.67 -12.74
CA PHE A 52 16.34 -36.40 -12.06
C PHE A 52 15.87 -36.37 -10.62
N ALA A 53 14.61 -36.76 -10.36
CA ALA A 53 14.06 -36.77 -9.01
C ALA A 53 14.82 -37.72 -8.07
N LYS A 54 15.26 -38.88 -8.59
CA LYS A 54 16.08 -39.86 -7.85
C LYS A 54 17.50 -39.38 -7.56
N GLU A 55 18.12 -38.69 -8.51
CA GLU A 55 19.49 -38.15 -8.36
C GLU A 55 19.53 -36.95 -7.40
N ILE A 56 18.42 -36.21 -7.25
CA ILE A 56 18.29 -35.16 -6.24
C ILE A 56 18.01 -35.74 -4.85
N SER A 57 17.12 -36.74 -4.76
CA SER A 57 16.61 -37.23 -3.48
C SER A 57 17.71 -37.82 -2.58
N GLY A 58 17.79 -37.33 -1.33
CA GLY A 58 18.73 -37.82 -0.31
C GLY A 58 20.18 -37.35 -0.47
N GLN A 59 20.47 -36.47 -1.43
CA GLN A 59 21.79 -35.83 -1.59
C GLN A 59 21.95 -34.60 -0.69
N SER A 60 23.18 -34.11 -0.54
CA SER A 60 23.42 -32.83 0.15
C SER A 60 22.89 -31.67 -0.68
N ARG A 61 22.57 -30.55 -0.01
CA ARG A 61 22.02 -29.35 -0.65
C ARG A 61 22.98 -28.73 -1.65
N GLU A 62 24.28 -28.77 -1.34
CA GLU A 62 25.34 -28.31 -2.23
C GLU A 62 25.42 -29.18 -3.49
N PHE A 63 25.28 -30.51 -3.36
CA PHE A 63 25.25 -31.41 -4.51
C PHE A 63 24.00 -31.18 -5.37
N GLN A 64 22.83 -31.04 -4.74
CA GLN A 64 21.57 -30.80 -5.43
C GLN A 64 21.61 -29.50 -6.25
N ALA A 65 22.09 -28.41 -5.67
CA ALA A 65 22.21 -27.13 -6.38
C ALA A 65 23.21 -27.19 -7.54
N GLU A 66 24.38 -27.82 -7.34
CA GLU A 66 25.38 -27.97 -8.40
C GLU A 66 24.88 -28.87 -9.54
N LEU A 67 24.13 -29.92 -9.22
CA LEU A 67 23.49 -30.79 -10.22
C LEU A 67 22.47 -30.01 -11.06
N ILE A 68 21.59 -29.23 -10.42
CA ILE A 68 20.61 -28.39 -11.13
C ILE A 68 21.32 -27.41 -12.06
N ASN A 69 22.33 -26.67 -11.58
CA ASN A 69 23.10 -25.75 -12.44
C ASN A 69 23.75 -26.45 -13.63
N THR A 70 24.40 -27.58 -13.36
CA THR A 70 25.07 -28.37 -14.40
C THR A 70 24.07 -28.82 -15.48
N ILE A 71 22.85 -29.22 -15.07
CA ILE A 71 21.77 -29.55 -16.00
C ILE A 71 21.32 -28.30 -16.78
N LEU A 72 21.06 -27.17 -16.13
CA LEU A 72 20.59 -25.96 -16.80
C LEU A 72 21.63 -25.36 -17.77
N ASP A 73 22.92 -25.50 -17.46
CA ASP A 73 24.01 -25.04 -18.33
C ASP A 73 24.20 -25.95 -19.56
N ARG A 74 23.96 -27.25 -19.41
CA ARG A 74 24.07 -28.23 -20.51
C ARG A 74 22.80 -28.34 -21.35
N ASP A 75 21.64 -28.13 -20.75
CA ASP A 75 20.31 -28.19 -21.37
C ASP A 75 19.51 -26.92 -21.06
N GLY A 76 19.83 -25.82 -21.75
CA GLY A 76 19.04 -24.58 -21.67
C GLY A 76 17.60 -24.71 -22.18
N GLY A 77 17.23 -25.87 -22.75
CA GLY A 77 15.87 -26.22 -23.16
C GLY A 77 15.11 -27.07 -22.14
N ALA A 78 15.68 -27.36 -20.97
CA ALA A 78 15.09 -28.28 -19.99
C ALA A 78 13.65 -27.89 -19.62
N PHE A 79 13.41 -26.64 -19.25
CA PHE A 79 12.07 -26.13 -18.91
C PHE A 79 11.10 -26.01 -20.09
N LYS A 80 11.57 -26.16 -21.34
CA LYS A 80 10.72 -26.14 -22.55
C LYS A 80 10.38 -27.54 -23.05
N SER A 81 11.00 -28.56 -22.46
CA SER A 81 10.99 -29.92 -22.99
C SER A 81 10.59 -30.94 -21.94
N TRP A 82 11.28 -30.95 -20.79
CA TRP A 82 11.08 -31.99 -19.82
C TRP A 82 10.95 -31.61 -18.35
N MET A 83 11.54 -30.51 -17.94
CA MET A 83 11.53 -30.05 -16.56
C MET A 83 10.29 -29.20 -16.27
N HIS A 84 9.10 -29.80 -16.36
CA HIS A 84 7.82 -29.12 -16.07
C HIS A 84 7.24 -29.58 -14.73
N SER A 85 6.66 -28.64 -13.98
CA SER A 85 5.94 -28.90 -12.73
C SER A 85 4.73 -29.82 -12.96
N ASP A 86 3.96 -29.61 -14.03
CA ASP A 86 2.83 -30.48 -14.40
C ASP A 86 3.25 -31.93 -14.60
N ARG A 87 4.42 -32.16 -15.22
CA ARG A 87 4.94 -33.51 -15.40
C ARG A 87 5.33 -34.13 -14.07
N LEU A 88 6.06 -33.40 -13.23
CA LEU A 88 6.44 -33.87 -11.90
C LEU A 88 5.19 -34.19 -11.07
N ASN A 89 4.17 -33.33 -11.11
CA ASN A 89 2.88 -33.52 -10.44
C ASN A 89 2.13 -34.76 -10.95
N TRP A 90 2.04 -34.94 -12.27
CA TRP A 90 1.41 -36.10 -12.88
C TRP A 90 2.15 -37.41 -12.56
N MET A 91 3.48 -37.43 -12.70
CA MET A 91 4.30 -38.59 -12.36
C MET A 91 4.24 -38.95 -10.87
N THR A 92 4.07 -37.95 -9.99
CA THR A 92 3.80 -38.22 -8.58
C THR A 92 2.43 -38.85 -8.36
N SER A 93 1.41 -38.42 -9.11
CA SER A 93 0.06 -38.96 -9.04
C SER A 93 -0.03 -40.40 -9.56
N ASP A 94 0.74 -40.71 -10.62
CA ASP A 94 0.85 -42.07 -11.19
C ASP A 94 1.72 -43.01 -10.35
N GLY A 95 2.46 -42.47 -9.36
CA GLY A 95 3.31 -43.23 -8.44
C GLY A 95 4.70 -43.56 -8.99
N ASP A 96 5.08 -43.00 -10.15
CA ASP A 96 6.42 -43.13 -10.73
C ASP A 96 7.46 -42.33 -9.93
N ILE A 97 7.04 -41.20 -9.35
CA ILE A 97 7.85 -40.38 -8.44
C ILE A 97 7.12 -40.32 -7.09
N SER A 98 7.83 -40.51 -5.99
CA SER A 98 7.24 -40.37 -4.66
C SER A 98 6.98 -38.91 -4.30
N GLN A 99 6.03 -38.67 -3.38
CA GLN A 99 5.80 -37.34 -2.83
C GLN A 99 7.06 -36.77 -2.15
N HIS A 100 7.91 -37.63 -1.57
CA HIS A 100 9.18 -37.21 -0.98
C HIS A 100 10.16 -36.70 -2.03
N GLU A 101 10.36 -37.45 -3.11
CA GLU A 101 11.23 -37.04 -4.23
C GLU A 101 10.75 -35.72 -4.86
N LYS A 102 9.45 -35.55 -5.08
CA LYS A 102 8.87 -34.27 -5.54
C LYS A 102 9.19 -33.11 -4.59
N SER A 103 9.00 -33.31 -3.27
CA SER A 103 9.30 -32.29 -2.27
C SER A 103 10.79 -31.94 -2.23
N GLU A 104 11.68 -32.94 -2.37
CA GLU A 104 13.13 -32.72 -2.45
C GLU A 104 13.54 -31.94 -3.70
N VAL A 105 12.90 -32.18 -4.85
CA VAL A 105 13.13 -31.38 -6.06
C VAL A 105 12.81 -29.91 -5.81
N TYR A 106 11.62 -29.58 -5.28
CA TYR A 106 11.27 -28.18 -5.02
C TYR A 106 12.13 -27.55 -3.92
N ALA A 107 12.47 -28.30 -2.87
CA ALA A 107 13.37 -27.83 -1.81
C ALA A 107 14.78 -27.55 -2.34
N ALA A 108 15.31 -28.39 -3.24
CA ALA A 108 16.60 -28.17 -3.88
C ALA A 108 16.65 -26.87 -4.69
N PHE A 109 15.59 -26.56 -5.43
CA PHE A 109 15.47 -25.26 -6.11
C PHE A 109 15.40 -24.11 -5.12
N ALA A 110 14.55 -24.20 -4.10
CA ALA A 110 14.36 -23.12 -3.13
C ALA A 110 15.65 -22.78 -2.38
N GLU A 111 16.34 -23.80 -1.86
CA GLU A 111 17.60 -23.62 -1.14
C GLU A 111 18.76 -23.22 -2.06
N GLY A 112 18.78 -23.71 -3.30
CA GLY A 112 19.77 -23.30 -4.28
C GLY A 112 19.65 -21.82 -4.66
N ILE A 113 18.43 -21.30 -4.77
CA ILE A 113 18.17 -19.86 -4.98
C ILE A 113 18.59 -19.04 -3.74
N ASP A 114 18.14 -19.44 -2.55
CA ASP A 114 18.44 -18.76 -1.27
C ASP A 114 19.95 -18.60 -1.05
N ARG A 115 20.73 -19.62 -1.43
CA ARG A 115 22.19 -19.61 -1.30
C ARG A 115 22.92 -18.92 -2.45
N GLY A 116 22.20 -18.38 -3.43
CA GLY A 116 22.77 -17.79 -4.65
C GLY A 116 23.53 -18.81 -5.51
N GLN A 117 23.25 -20.10 -5.33
CA GLN A 117 23.87 -21.17 -6.10
C GLN A 117 23.15 -21.33 -7.43
N ILE A 118 21.81 -21.24 -7.47
CA ILE A 118 21.04 -21.29 -8.70
C ILE A 118 20.60 -19.88 -9.10
N ASP A 119 20.90 -19.49 -10.34
CA ASP A 119 20.41 -18.23 -10.91
C ASP A 119 18.90 -18.33 -11.16
N ALA A 120 18.11 -17.64 -10.35
CA ALA A 120 16.66 -17.59 -10.49
C ALA A 120 16.20 -17.08 -11.87
N GLY A 121 17.01 -16.27 -12.57
CA GLY A 121 16.72 -15.82 -13.93
C GLY A 121 16.73 -16.94 -14.97
N LYS A 122 17.38 -18.09 -14.69
CA LYS A 122 17.39 -19.29 -15.55
C LYS A 122 16.20 -20.22 -15.31
N ILE A 123 15.45 -20.03 -14.22
CA ILE A 123 14.32 -20.88 -13.88
C ILE A 123 13.05 -20.30 -14.51
N ASP A 124 12.32 -21.17 -15.22
CA ASP A 124 11.03 -20.82 -15.79
C ASP A 124 9.99 -20.50 -14.71
N ALA A 125 9.34 -19.33 -14.81
CA ALA A 125 8.37 -18.91 -13.81
C ALA A 125 7.13 -19.83 -13.78
N GLY A 126 6.79 -20.49 -14.89
CA GLY A 126 5.71 -21.48 -14.96
C GLY A 126 6.03 -22.76 -14.18
N PHE A 127 7.30 -23.20 -14.17
CA PHE A 127 7.75 -24.28 -13.28
C PHE A 127 7.54 -23.91 -11.80
N VAL A 128 7.94 -22.70 -11.41
CA VAL A 128 7.76 -22.19 -10.03
C VAL A 128 6.28 -22.06 -9.68
N CYS A 129 5.47 -21.48 -10.57
CA CYS A 129 4.02 -21.36 -10.41
C CYS A 129 3.35 -22.72 -10.21
N GLY A 130 3.57 -23.67 -11.13
CA GLY A 130 2.97 -25.00 -11.02
C GLY A 130 3.54 -25.88 -9.91
N SER A 131 4.61 -25.44 -9.22
CA SER A 131 5.11 -26.12 -8.02
C SER A 131 4.14 -26.02 -6.86
N GLN A 132 3.38 -24.91 -6.79
CA GLN A 132 2.53 -24.54 -5.66
C GLN A 132 3.26 -24.64 -4.31
N ASN A 133 4.59 -24.45 -4.30
CA ASN A 133 5.40 -24.55 -3.09
C ASN A 133 5.71 -23.14 -2.56
N PRO A 134 5.17 -22.73 -1.39
CA PRO A 134 5.37 -21.38 -0.89
C PRO A 134 6.82 -21.01 -0.61
N GLY A 135 7.66 -21.97 -0.20
CA GLY A 135 9.08 -21.74 0.04
C GLY A 135 9.84 -21.44 -1.25
N LEU A 136 9.60 -22.23 -2.31
CA LEU A 136 10.19 -21.98 -3.62
C LEU A 136 9.71 -20.67 -4.24
N ILE A 137 8.40 -20.39 -4.17
CA ILE A 137 7.81 -19.15 -4.68
C ILE A 137 8.43 -17.94 -3.99
N GLY A 138 8.53 -17.95 -2.65
CA GLY A 138 9.12 -16.84 -1.90
C GLY A 138 10.59 -16.59 -2.27
N GLN A 139 11.40 -17.64 -2.30
CA GLN A 139 12.82 -17.53 -2.67
C GLN A 139 13.01 -17.04 -4.11
N TYR A 140 12.20 -17.55 -5.03
CA TYR A 140 12.23 -17.13 -6.43
C TYR A 140 11.86 -15.65 -6.59
N MET A 141 10.82 -15.18 -5.90
CA MET A 141 10.39 -13.78 -5.92
C MET A 141 11.46 -12.86 -5.31
N ASP A 142 12.07 -13.25 -4.19
CA ASP A 142 13.13 -12.48 -3.51
C ASP A 142 14.37 -12.28 -4.41
N ALA A 143 14.71 -13.30 -5.19
CA ALA A 143 15.82 -13.25 -6.12
C ALA A 143 15.56 -12.40 -7.39
N GLN A 144 14.33 -11.95 -7.65
CA GLN A 144 14.03 -11.13 -8.82
C GLN A 144 14.42 -9.65 -8.64
N ASN A 145 14.89 -9.02 -9.71
CA ASN A 145 14.94 -7.57 -9.78
C ASN A 145 13.54 -7.01 -10.04
N LEU A 146 12.82 -6.69 -8.97
CA LEU A 146 11.44 -6.21 -9.06
C LEU A 146 11.33 -4.79 -9.63
N ASN A 147 12.43 -4.05 -9.76
CA ASN A 147 12.41 -2.72 -10.40
C ASN A 147 12.36 -2.79 -11.93
N ASP A 148 12.66 -3.95 -12.53
CA ASP A 148 12.51 -4.15 -13.97
C ASP A 148 11.25 -4.96 -14.30
N ASN A 149 10.64 -4.67 -15.45
CA ASN A 149 9.37 -5.30 -15.84
C ASN A 149 9.50 -6.83 -15.97
N GLY A 150 10.69 -7.34 -16.31
CA GLY A 150 10.90 -8.77 -16.53
C GLY A 150 10.93 -9.56 -15.22
N GLY A 151 11.66 -9.06 -14.22
CA GLY A 151 11.74 -9.60 -12.87
C GLY A 151 10.41 -9.47 -12.15
N PHE A 152 9.76 -8.32 -12.24
CA PHE A 152 8.41 -8.15 -11.70
C PHE A 152 7.41 -9.14 -12.33
N ARG A 153 7.42 -9.29 -13.66
CA ARG A 153 6.57 -10.27 -14.36
C ARG A 153 6.81 -11.70 -13.90
N ARG A 154 8.07 -12.12 -13.76
CA ARG A 154 8.42 -13.47 -13.26
C ARG A 154 7.93 -13.68 -11.82
N ALA A 155 8.10 -12.68 -10.95
CA ALA A 155 7.60 -12.74 -9.58
C ALA A 155 6.06 -12.85 -9.54
N MET A 156 5.34 -12.11 -10.39
CA MET A 156 3.89 -12.19 -10.53
C MET A 156 3.41 -13.59 -10.95
N VAL A 157 4.03 -14.19 -11.98
CA VAL A 157 3.72 -15.56 -12.42
C VAL A 157 3.94 -16.55 -11.28
N ALA A 158 5.09 -16.49 -10.61
CA ALA A 158 5.38 -17.37 -9.48
C ALA A 158 4.36 -17.22 -8.34
N PHE A 159 4.04 -15.98 -7.97
CA PHE A 159 3.07 -15.66 -6.91
C PHE A 159 1.67 -16.22 -7.22
N SER A 160 1.26 -16.18 -8.49
CA SER A 160 -0.02 -16.78 -8.94
C SER A 160 -0.10 -18.30 -8.79
N GLY A 161 1.01 -18.97 -8.48
CA GLY A 161 1.03 -20.40 -8.17
C GLY A 161 0.53 -20.78 -6.78
N LEU A 162 0.45 -19.83 -5.84
CA LEU A 162 -0.05 -20.09 -4.49
C LEU A 162 -1.55 -20.40 -4.52
N SER A 163 -1.99 -21.50 -3.89
CA SER A 163 -3.42 -21.70 -3.68
C SER A 163 -4.01 -20.57 -2.81
N SER A 164 -5.33 -20.40 -2.84
CA SER A 164 -6.00 -19.37 -2.03
C SER A 164 -5.68 -19.48 -0.52
N CYS A 165 -5.60 -20.69 0.03
CA CYS A 165 -5.23 -20.94 1.43
C CYS A 165 -3.75 -20.60 1.72
N GLU A 166 -2.86 -21.01 0.82
CA GLU A 166 -1.41 -20.76 0.96
C GLU A 166 -1.08 -19.29 0.78
N MET A 167 -1.77 -18.60 -0.11
CA MET A 167 -1.59 -17.18 -0.37
C MET A 167 -1.86 -16.34 0.88
N GLN A 168 -2.96 -16.62 1.59
CA GLN A 168 -3.23 -15.96 2.85
C GLN A 168 -2.12 -16.23 3.87
N THR A 169 -1.76 -17.50 4.04
CA THR A 169 -0.70 -17.91 4.98
C THR A 169 0.65 -17.26 4.60
N PHE A 170 0.95 -17.14 3.31
CA PHE A 170 2.19 -16.59 2.78
C PHE A 170 2.27 -15.08 3.04
N ILE A 171 1.19 -14.35 2.76
CA ILE A 171 1.10 -12.90 2.97
C ILE A 171 1.21 -12.55 4.46
N THR A 172 0.54 -13.31 5.34
CA THR A 172 0.52 -13.00 6.79
C THR A 172 1.73 -13.57 7.55
N ASN A 173 2.67 -14.23 6.87
CA ASN A 173 3.85 -14.79 7.52
C ASN A 173 4.90 -13.71 7.78
N ASP A 174 5.31 -13.53 9.03
CA ASP A 174 6.36 -12.59 9.44
C ASP A 174 7.66 -12.75 8.64
N ALA A 175 8.02 -13.98 8.27
CA ALA A 175 9.23 -14.26 7.49
C ALA A 175 9.17 -13.69 6.06
N ASN A 176 7.97 -13.46 5.52
CA ASN A 176 7.76 -12.97 4.15
C ASN A 176 7.52 -11.45 4.10
N GLN A 177 7.42 -10.76 5.23
CA GLN A 177 7.00 -9.36 5.26
C GLN A 177 7.91 -8.42 4.46
N ALA A 178 9.22 -8.59 4.58
CA ALA A 178 10.17 -7.79 3.80
C ALA A 178 10.05 -8.04 2.29
N LEU A 179 9.75 -9.29 1.89
CA LEU A 179 9.50 -9.64 0.50
C LEU A 179 8.21 -9.00 0.00
N MET A 180 7.12 -9.11 0.76
CA MET A 180 5.83 -8.54 0.40
C MET A 180 5.93 -7.03 0.22
N GLN A 181 6.59 -6.31 1.14
CA GLN A 181 6.82 -4.87 1.03
C GLN A 181 7.54 -4.47 -0.27
N ARG A 182 8.58 -5.21 -0.68
CA ARG A 182 9.26 -4.94 -1.96
C ARG A 182 8.39 -5.29 -3.16
N PHE A 183 7.65 -6.39 -3.07
CA PHE A 183 6.72 -6.81 -4.12
C PHE A 183 5.61 -5.77 -4.33
N GLU A 184 5.07 -5.20 -3.25
CA GLU A 184 4.10 -4.12 -3.30
C GLU A 184 4.67 -2.85 -3.93
N LYS A 185 5.86 -2.41 -3.49
CA LYS A 185 6.56 -1.27 -4.12
C LYS A 185 6.78 -1.50 -5.61
N ALA A 186 7.05 -2.74 -6.00
CA ALA A 186 7.16 -3.11 -7.40
C ALA A 186 5.81 -3.04 -8.12
N VAL A 187 4.71 -3.51 -7.51
CA VAL A 187 3.37 -3.30 -8.08
C VAL A 187 3.13 -1.82 -8.32
N GLN A 188 3.42 -0.95 -7.34
CA GLN A 188 3.28 0.50 -7.50
C GLN A 188 4.12 1.04 -8.66
N GLY A 189 5.40 0.65 -8.73
CA GLY A 189 6.32 1.08 -9.79
C GLY A 189 5.94 0.56 -11.18
N HIS A 190 5.25 -0.57 -11.26
CA HIS A 190 4.79 -1.22 -12.49
C HIS A 190 3.28 -1.15 -12.69
N GLN A 191 2.60 -0.24 -11.99
CA GLN A 191 1.13 -0.22 -11.93
C GLN A 191 0.51 -0.09 -13.34
N ASP A 192 1.11 0.71 -14.23
CA ASP A 192 0.68 0.83 -15.64
C ASP A 192 0.65 -0.53 -16.35
N TRP A 193 1.72 -1.30 -16.20
CA TRP A 193 1.83 -2.63 -16.78
C TRP A 193 0.87 -3.60 -16.10
N TYR A 194 0.82 -3.59 -14.77
CA TYR A 194 -0.04 -4.47 -13.97
C TYR A 194 -1.53 -4.27 -14.31
N GLU A 195 -2.01 -3.03 -14.37
CA GLU A 195 -3.39 -2.73 -14.74
C GLU A 195 -3.69 -3.05 -16.21
N SER A 196 -2.72 -2.90 -17.12
CA SER A 196 -2.92 -3.30 -18.52
C SER A 196 -3.21 -4.79 -18.70
N LEU A 197 -2.79 -5.64 -17.76
CA LEU A 197 -3.13 -7.06 -17.74
C LEU A 197 -4.58 -7.31 -17.28
N VAL A 198 -5.21 -6.33 -16.64
CA VAL A 198 -6.50 -6.46 -15.93
C VAL A 198 -7.61 -5.64 -16.61
N GLN A 199 -7.26 -4.62 -17.41
CA GLN A 199 -8.19 -3.63 -17.97
C GLN A 199 -9.38 -4.19 -18.77
N ASP A 200 -9.37 -5.46 -19.20
CA ASP A 200 -10.51 -6.10 -19.88
C ASP A 200 -11.48 -6.86 -18.94
N TYR A 201 -11.29 -6.80 -17.61
CA TYR A 201 -12.30 -7.33 -16.67
C TYR A 201 -13.54 -6.42 -16.55
N THR A 202 -13.39 -5.12 -16.82
CA THR A 202 -14.50 -4.15 -16.80
C THR A 202 -15.15 -4.03 -18.18
N VAL A 203 -15.98 -5.02 -18.55
CA VAL A 203 -17.25 -4.96 -19.32
C VAL A 203 -17.55 -6.38 -19.84
N ALA A 204 -17.98 -7.27 -18.95
CA ALA A 204 -18.63 -8.52 -19.36
C ALA A 204 -19.77 -8.92 -18.40
N SER A 205 -20.63 -7.97 -18.03
CA SER A 205 -21.96 -8.28 -17.48
C SER A 205 -22.92 -8.89 -18.53
N LYS A 206 -22.46 -9.10 -19.77
CA LYS A 206 -23.20 -9.81 -20.82
C LYS A 206 -22.29 -10.81 -21.55
N GLY A 207 -22.18 -12.02 -21.01
CA GLY A 207 -22.10 -13.26 -21.78
C GLY A 207 -20.92 -13.48 -22.74
N TYR A 208 -19.81 -12.77 -22.59
CA TYR A 208 -18.60 -13.03 -23.36
C TYR A 208 -17.41 -13.25 -22.43
N SER A 209 -17.07 -14.52 -22.18
CA SER A 209 -15.77 -14.89 -21.64
C SER A 209 -14.71 -14.72 -22.73
N LYS A 210 -14.10 -13.55 -22.80
CA LYS A 210 -12.82 -13.43 -23.50
C LYS A 210 -11.74 -13.77 -22.47
N VAL A 211 -11.28 -15.01 -22.50
CA VAL A 211 -10.07 -15.43 -21.77
C VAL A 211 -8.92 -14.63 -22.38
N PHE A 212 -8.24 -13.81 -21.58
CA PHE A 212 -7.01 -13.18 -22.01
C PHE A 212 -5.90 -14.21 -22.00
N GLU A 213 -5.13 -14.29 -23.08
CA GLU A 213 -3.83 -14.97 -23.15
C GLU A 213 -2.76 -14.14 -22.40
N GLY A 214 -3.05 -13.72 -21.17
CA GLY A 214 -2.05 -13.20 -20.25
C GLY A 214 -1.35 -14.38 -19.57
N GLU A 215 -0.02 -14.31 -19.38
CA GLU A 215 0.74 -15.35 -18.68
C GLU A 215 0.42 -15.47 -17.18
N VAL A 216 -0.35 -14.52 -16.61
CA VAL A 216 -0.73 -14.50 -15.18
C VAL A 216 -2.25 -14.43 -15.07
N GLU A 217 -2.86 -15.47 -14.50
CA GLU A 217 -4.29 -15.50 -14.19
C GLU A 217 -4.47 -15.82 -12.70
N PHE A 218 -5.03 -14.88 -11.95
CA PHE A 218 -5.48 -15.16 -10.58
C PHE A 218 -6.92 -15.67 -10.63
N SER A 219 -7.16 -16.82 -10.02
CA SER A 219 -8.51 -17.30 -9.74
C SER A 219 -9.25 -16.32 -8.83
N LYS A 220 -10.59 -16.37 -8.89
CA LYS A 220 -11.46 -15.61 -8.00
C LYS A 220 -11.13 -15.88 -6.53
N GLU A 221 -10.86 -17.13 -6.18
CA GLU A 221 -10.52 -17.55 -4.83
C GLU A 221 -9.17 -16.99 -4.40
N GLN A 222 -8.19 -16.91 -5.30
CA GLN A 222 -6.90 -16.25 -5.02
C GLN A 222 -7.10 -14.75 -4.79
N LEU A 223 -7.84 -14.04 -5.65
CA LEU A 223 -8.14 -12.62 -5.46
C LEU A 223 -8.87 -12.37 -4.14
N MET A 224 -9.83 -13.23 -3.79
CA MET A 224 -10.53 -13.17 -2.50
C MET A 224 -9.62 -13.48 -1.32
N SER A 225 -8.68 -14.42 -1.46
CA SER A 225 -7.70 -14.71 -0.41
C SER A 225 -6.67 -13.61 -0.26
N MET A 226 -6.20 -12.99 -1.36
CA MET A 226 -5.41 -11.76 -1.31
C MET A 226 -6.17 -10.72 -0.50
N ARG A 227 -7.42 -10.43 -0.90
CA ARG A 227 -8.31 -9.50 -0.19
C ARG A 227 -8.48 -9.87 1.29
N SER A 228 -8.80 -11.11 1.61
CA SER A 228 -9.05 -11.55 3.00
C SER A 228 -7.77 -11.53 3.84
N ALA A 229 -6.63 -11.88 3.28
CA ALA A 229 -5.33 -11.75 3.94
C ALA A 229 -5.02 -10.28 4.22
N PHE A 230 -5.29 -9.39 3.25
CA PHE A 230 -5.13 -7.94 3.41
C PHE A 230 -6.07 -7.37 4.48
N LEU A 231 -7.31 -7.86 4.55
CA LEU A 231 -8.28 -7.46 5.58
C LEU A 231 -7.92 -8.00 6.97
N ALA A 232 -7.37 -9.21 7.06
CA ALA A 232 -7.05 -9.88 8.32
C ALA A 232 -5.85 -9.25 9.05
N ASP A 233 -5.05 -8.43 8.37
CA ASP A 233 -3.93 -7.67 8.94
C ASP A 233 -4.34 -6.24 9.39
N ASP A 234 -5.65 -6.02 9.58
CA ASP A 234 -6.26 -4.69 9.83
C ASP A 234 -5.85 -3.64 8.76
N GLY A 235 -5.41 -4.08 7.57
CA GLY A 235 -4.94 -3.25 6.46
C GLY A 235 -3.70 -2.40 6.75
N LEU A 236 -3.01 -2.60 7.88
CA LEU A 236 -2.11 -1.57 8.41
C LEU A 236 -0.96 -2.05 9.31
N HIS A 237 -0.96 -3.29 9.82
CA HIS A 237 0.26 -3.85 10.43
C HIS A 237 1.34 -4.09 9.35
N THR A 238 0.91 -4.31 8.12
CA THR A 238 1.69 -4.52 6.88
C THR A 238 1.25 -3.58 5.75
N SER A 239 0.68 -2.41 6.11
CA SER A 239 0.61 -1.18 5.32
C SER A 239 -0.66 -1.04 4.49
N GLY A 240 -1.19 0.18 4.37
CA GLY A 240 -2.07 0.55 3.24
C GLY A 240 -1.42 0.36 1.87
N GLU A 241 -0.16 -0.09 1.82
CA GLU A 241 0.64 -0.46 0.64
C GLU A 241 0.16 -1.77 -0.02
N LEU A 242 -0.42 -2.72 0.73
CA LEU A 242 -0.91 -3.99 0.17
C LEU A 242 -2.20 -3.86 -0.64
N LEU A 243 -2.99 -2.82 -0.40
CA LEU A 243 -4.15 -2.50 -1.25
C LEU A 243 -3.75 -2.24 -2.71
N LEU A 244 -2.49 -1.82 -2.95
CA LEU A 244 -1.94 -1.52 -4.29
C LEU A 244 -1.82 -2.76 -5.17
N ALA A 245 -1.54 -3.90 -4.55
CA ALA A 245 -1.50 -5.19 -5.22
C ALA A 245 -2.86 -5.63 -5.75
N TYR A 246 -3.97 -5.02 -5.31
CA TYR A 246 -5.28 -5.37 -5.81
C TYR A 246 -5.52 -4.80 -7.22
N PRO A 247 -5.76 -5.65 -8.22
CA PRO A 247 -5.79 -5.23 -9.62
C PRO A 247 -7.02 -4.38 -9.98
N ASP A 248 -8.13 -4.48 -9.24
CA ASP A 248 -9.31 -3.64 -9.47
C ASP A 248 -9.17 -2.27 -8.79
N ARG A 249 -9.02 -1.23 -9.61
CA ARG A 249 -8.90 0.17 -9.16
C ARG A 249 -10.11 0.68 -8.38
N MET A 250 -11.32 0.20 -8.68
CA MET A 250 -12.55 0.65 -8.01
C MET A 250 -12.59 0.09 -6.60
N GLU A 251 -12.41 -1.22 -6.46
CA GLU A 251 -12.39 -1.90 -5.17
C GLU A 251 -11.21 -1.43 -4.31
N ARG A 252 -10.05 -1.17 -4.93
CA ARG A 252 -8.90 -0.56 -4.26
C ARG A 252 -9.24 0.84 -3.71
N ASN A 253 -9.80 1.73 -4.54
CA ASN A 253 -10.18 3.07 -4.08
C ASN A 253 -11.25 3.03 -2.99
N GLU A 254 -12.25 2.16 -3.12
CA GLU A 254 -13.27 1.93 -2.09
C GLU A 254 -12.61 1.57 -0.76
N ARG A 255 -11.67 0.63 -0.77
CA ARG A 255 -11.04 0.19 0.48
C ARG A 255 -10.07 1.23 1.07
N VAL A 256 -9.37 2.02 0.24
CA VAL A 256 -8.62 3.21 0.72
C VAL A 256 -9.58 4.21 1.39
N THR A 257 -10.75 4.43 0.79
CA THR A 257 -11.76 5.34 1.33
C THR A 257 -12.29 4.84 2.68
N GLU A 258 -12.60 3.55 2.80
CA GLU A 258 -13.01 2.92 4.06
C GLU A 258 -11.91 3.01 5.13
N GLN A 259 -10.65 2.83 4.76
CA GLN A 259 -9.52 2.98 5.67
C GLN A 259 -9.43 4.41 6.21
N TYR A 260 -9.53 5.43 5.35
CA TYR A 260 -9.57 6.82 5.81
C TYR A 260 -10.77 7.09 6.72
N HIS A 261 -11.91 6.46 6.47
CA HIS A 261 -13.08 6.54 7.34
C HIS A 261 -12.83 5.94 8.72
N GLU A 262 -12.24 4.74 8.79
CA GLU A 262 -11.86 4.08 10.05
C GLU A 262 -10.87 4.95 10.84
N LEU A 263 -9.85 5.51 10.17
CA LEU A 263 -8.87 6.41 10.78
C LEU A 263 -9.51 7.71 11.26
N SER A 264 -10.37 8.33 10.45
CA SER A 264 -11.09 9.55 10.82
C SER A 264 -11.96 9.31 12.06
N THR A 265 -12.66 8.18 12.11
CA THR A 265 -13.50 7.79 13.25
C THR A 265 -12.66 7.60 14.51
N GLY A 266 -11.58 6.79 14.43
CA GLY A 266 -10.68 6.54 15.56
C GLY A 266 -10.04 7.83 16.09
N MET A 267 -9.59 8.71 15.19
CA MET A 267 -9.06 10.02 15.57
C MET A 267 -10.12 10.90 16.23
N SER A 268 -11.35 10.90 15.74
CA SER A 268 -12.47 11.65 16.32
C SER A 268 -12.79 11.21 17.75
N GLU A 269 -12.71 9.90 18.04
CA GLU A 269 -12.89 9.38 19.39
C GLU A 269 -11.80 9.88 20.35
N ILE A 270 -10.57 10.04 19.86
CA ILE A 270 -9.43 10.52 20.66
C ILE A 270 -9.47 12.04 20.79
N LEU A 271 -9.56 12.77 19.68
CA LEU A 271 -9.40 14.23 19.61
C LEU A 271 -10.72 15.00 19.80
N GLY A 272 -11.86 14.34 19.61
CA GLY A 272 -13.20 14.92 19.71
C GLY A 272 -13.81 15.19 18.34
N LYS A 273 -15.13 15.36 18.30
CA LYS A 273 -15.90 15.53 17.07
C LYS A 273 -16.08 16.99 16.63
N ASP A 274 -15.64 17.94 17.45
CA ASP A 274 -15.84 19.37 17.19
C ASP A 274 -14.94 19.93 16.07
N ASN A 275 -13.94 19.15 15.65
CA ASN A 275 -12.84 19.57 14.80
C ASN A 275 -12.46 18.45 13.82
N ALA A 276 -12.25 18.77 12.55
CA ALA A 276 -11.85 17.78 11.55
C ALA A 276 -10.38 17.38 11.70
N ASN A 277 -10.09 16.08 11.70
CA ASN A 277 -8.74 15.58 11.53
C ASN A 277 -8.45 15.35 10.02
N TRP A 278 -7.18 15.25 9.62
CA TRP A 278 -6.80 15.14 8.20
C TRP A 278 -7.44 13.92 7.50
N ALA A 279 -7.61 12.79 8.19
CA ALA A 279 -8.22 11.60 7.59
C ALA A 279 -9.68 11.82 7.16
N THR A 280 -10.39 12.79 7.75
CA THR A 280 -11.73 13.21 7.28
C THR A 280 -11.67 13.83 5.89
N PHE A 281 -10.64 14.62 5.59
CA PHE A 281 -10.41 15.22 4.28
C PHE A 281 -9.97 14.15 3.28
N ALA A 282 -9.06 13.27 3.69
CA ALA A 282 -8.57 12.17 2.87
C ALA A 282 -9.71 11.21 2.47
N GLN A 283 -10.63 10.91 3.39
CA GLN A 283 -11.84 10.13 3.09
C GLN A 283 -12.66 10.78 1.98
N TRP A 284 -12.95 12.08 2.09
CA TRP A 284 -13.71 12.80 1.08
C TRP A 284 -12.98 12.85 -0.26
N ALA A 285 -11.70 13.20 -0.27
CA ALA A 285 -10.91 13.27 -1.50
C ALA A 285 -10.86 11.91 -2.21
N SER A 286 -10.71 10.82 -1.45
CA SER A 286 -10.75 9.45 -1.94
C SER A 286 -12.12 9.06 -2.51
N ASP A 287 -13.23 9.52 -1.92
CA ASP A 287 -14.58 9.32 -2.48
C ASP A 287 -14.76 10.05 -3.82
N GLU A 288 -14.32 11.31 -3.91
CA GLU A 288 -14.37 12.06 -5.18
C GLU A 288 -13.50 11.40 -6.26
N ILE A 289 -12.35 10.82 -5.90
CA ILE A 289 -11.57 9.99 -6.83
C ILE A 289 -12.41 8.79 -7.28
N GLY A 290 -13.06 8.06 -6.38
CA GLY A 290 -13.90 6.90 -6.70
C GLY A 290 -15.04 7.23 -7.67
N ARG A 291 -15.73 8.35 -7.45
CA ARG A 291 -16.78 8.85 -8.36
C ARG A 291 -16.22 9.25 -9.74
N ASN A 292 -15.01 9.79 -9.78
CA ASN A 292 -14.32 10.07 -11.06
C ASN A 292 -13.91 8.79 -11.78
N LEU A 293 -13.44 7.77 -11.05
CA LEU A 293 -13.11 6.46 -11.60
C LEU A 293 -14.33 5.80 -12.27
N ASP A 294 -15.51 5.87 -11.63
CA ASP A 294 -16.79 5.37 -12.18
C ASP A 294 -17.36 6.26 -13.31
N GLY A 295 -16.80 7.46 -13.50
CA GLY A 295 -17.27 8.42 -14.50
C GLY A 295 -18.58 9.14 -14.12
N THR A 296 -19.01 9.07 -12.87
CA THR A 296 -20.28 9.67 -12.39
C THR A 296 -20.20 11.17 -12.14
N LEU A 297 -19.00 11.73 -11.94
CA LEU A 297 -18.80 13.16 -11.66
C LEU A 297 -18.80 14.07 -12.88
N GLY A 298 -18.90 13.54 -14.11
CA GLY A 298 -18.93 14.37 -15.33
C GLY A 298 -17.67 15.19 -15.60
N ILE A 299 -16.67 15.18 -14.71
CA ILE A 299 -15.35 15.76 -14.94
C ILE A 299 -14.69 14.89 -16.02
N ALA A 300 -14.72 15.38 -17.25
CA ALA A 300 -13.94 14.83 -18.35
C ALA A 300 -12.46 15.10 -18.05
N LEU A 301 -11.86 14.29 -17.17
CA LEU A 301 -10.41 14.16 -17.08
C LEU A 301 -9.95 13.64 -18.44
N GLY A 302 -9.57 14.56 -19.32
CA GLY A 302 -9.57 14.35 -20.76
C GLY A 302 -8.83 13.09 -21.19
N GLU A 303 -9.39 12.37 -22.16
CA GLU A 303 -8.79 11.22 -22.85
C GLU A 303 -7.55 11.59 -23.71
N MET A 304 -7.00 12.79 -23.52
CA MET A 304 -5.90 13.31 -24.31
C MET A 304 -4.55 12.90 -23.71
N GLY A 305 -4.13 11.66 -23.96
CA GLY A 305 -2.69 11.30 -23.91
C GLY A 305 -2.19 10.56 -22.66
N GLY A 306 -3.09 9.97 -21.88
CA GLY A 306 -2.81 9.01 -20.80
C GLY A 306 -4.02 8.87 -19.89
N ASN A 307 -3.87 8.24 -18.73
CA ASN A 307 -5.01 7.83 -17.89
C ASN A 307 -5.04 8.65 -16.58
N PRO A 308 -5.66 9.84 -16.50
CA PRO A 308 -5.75 10.61 -15.25
C PRO A 308 -6.32 9.82 -14.06
N LYS A 309 -7.24 8.89 -14.34
CA LYS A 309 -7.78 7.94 -13.34
C LYS A 309 -6.70 7.08 -12.69
N TYR A 310 -5.66 6.72 -13.46
CA TYR A 310 -4.51 5.99 -12.96
C TYR A 310 -3.71 6.83 -11.95
N TRP A 311 -3.34 8.07 -12.31
CA TRP A 311 -2.55 8.93 -11.42
C TRP A 311 -3.29 9.31 -10.14
N LEU A 312 -4.61 9.50 -10.20
CA LEU A 312 -5.42 9.71 -9.00
C LEU A 312 -5.42 8.47 -8.10
N SER A 313 -5.56 7.26 -8.66
CA SER A 313 -5.50 6.04 -7.86
C SER A 313 -4.11 5.80 -7.27
N VAL A 314 -3.04 6.06 -8.02
CA VAL A 314 -1.65 5.93 -7.54
C VAL A 314 -1.40 6.91 -6.41
N GLY A 315 -1.74 8.20 -6.62
CA GLY A 315 -1.57 9.24 -5.60
C GLY A 315 -2.31 8.91 -4.31
N ASN A 316 -3.58 8.53 -4.40
CA ASN A 316 -4.37 8.15 -3.22
C ASN A 316 -3.72 7.03 -2.41
N THR A 317 -3.09 6.09 -3.11
CA THR A 317 -2.51 4.94 -2.42
C THR A 317 -1.09 5.18 -1.92
N MET A 318 -0.30 6.03 -2.59
CA MET A 318 0.96 6.57 -2.06
C MET A 318 0.74 7.31 -0.73
N LEU A 319 -0.35 8.07 -0.64
CA LEU A 319 -0.73 8.75 0.61
C LEU A 319 -1.14 7.74 1.68
N GLY A 320 -1.92 6.73 1.29
CA GLY A 320 -2.29 5.62 2.15
C GLY A 320 -1.08 4.87 2.71
N SER A 321 -0.02 4.69 1.91
CA SER A 321 1.21 4.02 2.31
C SER A 321 2.06 4.81 3.30
N ASP A 322 2.24 6.10 3.03
CA ASP A 322 3.18 6.92 3.77
C ASP A 322 2.53 7.53 5.03
N ILE A 323 1.33 8.09 4.92
CA ILE A 323 0.71 8.90 6.00
C ILE A 323 -0.14 8.06 6.96
N SER A 324 -0.96 7.13 6.46
CA SER A 324 -1.88 6.32 7.28
C SER A 324 -1.22 5.53 8.42
N PRO A 325 0.02 5.01 8.31
CA PRO A 325 0.68 4.30 9.40
C PRO A 325 0.78 5.11 10.71
N SER A 326 1.10 6.41 10.63
CA SER A 326 1.16 7.26 11.82
C SER A 326 -0.22 7.44 12.46
N PHE A 327 -1.26 7.63 11.63
CA PHE A 327 -2.64 7.74 12.11
C PHE A 327 -3.08 6.48 12.83
N LYS A 328 -2.88 5.31 12.22
CA LYS A 328 -3.22 4.04 12.88
C LYS A 328 -2.47 3.92 14.19
N HIS A 329 -1.15 4.14 14.20
CA HIS A 329 -0.38 3.94 15.41
C HIS A 329 -0.86 4.85 16.54
N PHE A 330 -1.25 6.08 16.21
CA PHE A 330 -1.90 6.99 17.16
C PHE A 330 -3.24 6.43 17.66
N VAL A 331 -4.10 5.94 16.76
CA VAL A 331 -5.39 5.33 17.11
C VAL A 331 -5.23 4.05 17.93
N ASP A 332 -4.32 3.14 17.59
CA ASP A 332 -4.05 1.91 18.33
C ASP A 332 -3.51 2.22 19.74
N THR A 333 -2.64 3.24 19.84
CA THR A 333 -2.00 3.62 21.10
C THR A 333 -2.98 4.29 22.05
N PHE A 334 -3.79 5.21 21.54
CA PHE A 334 -4.61 6.12 22.34
C PHE A 334 -6.13 5.84 22.24
N GLY A 335 -6.58 4.99 21.33
CA GLY A 335 -7.98 4.65 21.15
C GLY A 335 -8.60 4.03 22.40
N GLY A 336 -9.90 4.29 22.64
CA GLY A 336 -10.61 3.79 23.82
C GLY A 336 -10.05 4.29 25.17
N GLY A 337 -9.32 5.40 25.19
CA GLY A 337 -8.74 5.97 26.42
C GLY A 337 -7.47 5.26 26.91
N LYS A 338 -6.84 4.43 26.07
CA LYS A 338 -5.59 3.73 26.41
C LYS A 338 -4.40 4.70 26.50
N ASN A 339 -3.39 4.30 27.26
CA ASN A 339 -2.07 4.94 27.34
C ASN A 339 -2.09 6.46 27.57
N ARG A 340 -3.10 7.00 28.25
CA ARG A 340 -3.24 8.45 28.46
C ARG A 340 -2.13 9.08 29.27
N GLU A 341 -1.37 8.31 30.04
CA GLU A 341 -0.20 8.80 30.79
C GLU A 341 1.12 8.70 30.00
N MET A 342 1.12 8.04 28.83
CA MET A 342 2.31 7.94 27.97
C MET A 342 2.75 9.33 27.51
N SER A 343 4.06 9.60 27.52
CA SER A 343 4.62 10.84 26.98
C SER A 343 4.66 10.83 25.45
N PHE A 344 4.74 12.01 24.84
CA PHE A 344 4.87 12.10 23.38
C PHE A 344 6.12 11.40 22.85
N GLU A 345 7.27 11.54 23.53
CA GLU A 345 8.50 10.85 23.11
C GLU A 345 8.39 9.32 23.23
N GLN A 346 7.70 8.81 24.27
CA GLN A 346 7.43 7.36 24.36
C GLN A 346 6.56 6.87 23.21
N PHE A 347 5.51 7.63 22.87
CA PHE A 347 4.67 7.35 21.73
C PHE A 347 5.48 7.35 20.43
N TRP A 348 6.24 8.41 20.17
CA TRP A 348 7.00 8.55 18.92
C TRP A 348 8.09 7.49 18.79
N SER A 349 8.84 7.20 19.85
CA SER A 349 9.82 6.10 19.82
C SER A 349 9.14 4.74 19.60
N SER A 350 7.92 4.51 20.11
CA SER A 350 7.19 3.28 19.81
C SER A 350 6.75 3.19 18.34
N PHE A 351 6.42 4.32 17.72
CA PHE A 351 6.13 4.41 16.29
C PHE A 351 7.37 4.08 15.46
N GLU A 352 8.49 4.76 15.74
CA GLU A 352 9.76 4.55 15.03
C GLU A 352 10.23 3.10 15.13
N ASN A 353 10.07 2.47 16.31
CA ASN A 353 10.39 1.06 16.49
C ASN A 353 9.45 0.13 15.71
N LYS A 354 8.13 0.41 15.71
CA LYS A 354 7.13 -0.41 15.01
C LYS A 354 7.30 -0.36 13.49
N TYR A 355 7.67 0.80 12.95
CA TYR A 355 7.81 1.03 11.52
C TYR A 355 9.27 1.17 11.06
N ALA A 356 10.22 0.69 11.87
CA ALA A 356 11.63 0.67 11.50
C ALA A 356 11.83 -0.12 10.20
N GLY A 357 12.50 0.49 9.22
CA GLY A 357 12.79 -0.14 7.93
C GLY A 357 11.72 0.02 6.85
N ARG A 358 10.59 0.66 7.12
CA ARG A 358 9.53 0.87 6.11
C ARG A 358 9.84 1.90 5.02
N GLU A 359 10.94 2.64 5.15
CA GLU A 359 11.29 3.76 4.26
C GLU A 359 10.20 4.84 4.17
N LEU A 360 9.44 5.06 5.26
CA LEU A 360 8.50 6.19 5.33
C LEU A 360 9.30 7.48 5.12
N THR A 361 8.82 8.33 4.21
CA THR A 361 9.58 9.47 3.69
C THR A 361 9.95 10.50 4.76
N TYR A 362 9.26 10.50 5.90
CA TYR A 362 9.51 11.38 7.05
C TYR A 362 10.27 10.72 8.22
N THR A 363 10.68 9.45 8.09
CA THR A 363 11.41 8.72 9.15
C THR A 363 12.92 8.62 8.93
N ASP A 364 13.40 8.96 7.73
CA ASP A 364 14.81 8.78 7.34
C ASP A 364 15.70 9.98 7.70
N GLY A 365 15.15 10.99 8.40
CA GLY A 365 15.85 12.18 8.85
C GLY A 365 16.30 13.09 7.70
N ARG A 366 15.88 12.85 6.45
CA ARG A 366 16.32 13.61 5.28
C ARG A 366 15.51 14.87 5.02
N ASP A 367 14.44 15.14 5.78
CA ASP A 367 13.69 16.37 5.58
C ASP A 367 13.14 17.01 6.85
N THR A 368 13.66 18.19 7.18
CA THR A 368 13.19 19.04 8.28
C THR A 368 11.93 19.84 7.91
N GLN A 369 11.51 19.82 6.64
CA GLN A 369 10.34 20.57 6.17
C GLN A 369 9.02 19.82 6.36
N LEU A 370 9.07 18.48 6.36
CA LEU A 370 7.94 17.55 6.30
C LEU A 370 7.30 17.19 7.65
N ASP A 371 8.03 17.49 8.73
CA ASP A 371 7.63 17.60 10.14
C ASP A 371 6.39 16.81 10.67
N MET A 372 6.23 15.58 10.21
CA MET A 372 5.18 14.66 10.66
C MET A 372 5.25 14.42 12.18
N LYS A 373 6.46 14.47 12.77
CA LYS A 373 6.64 14.43 14.22
C LYS A 373 5.90 15.59 14.90
N ASN A 374 6.02 16.82 14.39
CA ASN A 374 5.28 17.94 14.96
C ASN A 374 3.78 17.89 14.66
N ALA A 375 3.36 17.33 13.54
CA ALA A 375 1.94 17.11 13.28
C ALA A 375 1.30 16.20 14.35
N PHE A 376 1.92 15.05 14.62
CA PHE A 376 1.44 14.13 15.64
C PHE A 376 1.65 14.64 17.06
N LYS A 377 2.66 15.50 17.29
CA LYS A 377 2.78 16.21 18.56
C LYS A 377 1.61 17.16 18.79
N ALA A 378 1.20 17.91 17.77
CA ALA A 378 0.05 18.81 17.88
C ALA A 378 -1.26 18.04 18.10
N TYR A 379 -1.46 16.88 17.44
CA TYR A 379 -2.58 15.99 17.79
C TYR A 379 -2.49 15.44 19.22
N TYR A 380 -1.31 15.06 19.69
CA TYR A 380 -1.11 14.59 21.06
C TYR A 380 -1.45 15.70 22.08
N ASP A 381 -1.00 16.93 21.87
CA ASP A 381 -1.31 18.05 22.76
C ASP A 381 -2.80 18.40 22.71
N SER A 382 -3.43 18.32 21.53
CA SER A 382 -4.88 18.45 21.35
C SER A 382 -5.67 17.40 22.14
N MET A 383 -5.22 16.14 22.13
CA MET A 383 -5.78 15.07 22.96
C MET A 383 -5.69 15.41 24.46
N LYS A 384 -4.53 15.89 24.93
CA LYS A 384 -4.35 16.25 26.35
C LYS A 384 -5.26 17.37 26.80
N LEU A 385 -5.46 18.39 25.95
CA LEU A 385 -6.42 19.45 26.23
C LEU A 385 -7.83 18.89 26.37
N LYS A 386 -8.26 18.04 25.43
CA LYS A 386 -9.58 17.40 25.46
C LYS A 386 -9.80 16.61 26.75
N ASP A 387 -8.84 15.80 27.18
CA ASP A 387 -8.96 15.02 28.42
C ASP A 387 -9.12 15.93 29.66
N GLY A 388 -8.53 17.13 29.62
CA GLY A 388 -8.65 18.13 30.67
C GLY A 388 -9.95 18.95 30.66
N GLU A 389 -10.69 18.99 29.55
CA GLU A 389 -11.88 19.84 29.38
C GLU A 389 -12.96 19.57 30.44
N ALA A 390 -13.16 18.31 30.82
CA ALA A 390 -14.18 17.94 31.82
C ALA A 390 -13.92 18.52 33.22
N ALA A 391 -12.68 18.90 33.53
CA ALA A 391 -12.31 19.54 34.79
C ALA A 391 -12.49 21.06 34.76
N ILE A 392 -12.72 21.67 33.59
CA ILE A 392 -12.85 23.11 33.43
C ILE A 392 -14.31 23.52 33.69
N THR A 393 -14.56 24.12 34.85
CA THR A 393 -15.90 24.58 35.25
C THR A 393 -16.25 25.99 34.78
N ASP A 394 -15.24 26.78 34.40
CA ASP A 394 -15.40 28.15 33.88
C ASP A 394 -15.69 28.09 32.37
N PRO A 395 -16.88 28.53 31.91
CA PRO A 395 -17.25 28.48 30.49
C PRO A 395 -16.27 29.23 29.57
N ALA A 396 -15.67 30.33 30.03
CA ALA A 396 -14.74 31.09 29.21
C ALA A 396 -13.42 30.34 29.02
N LYS A 397 -12.93 29.68 30.08
CA LYS A 397 -11.72 28.84 30.00
C LYS A 397 -11.96 27.57 29.20
N LEU A 398 -13.17 27.01 29.27
CA LEU A 398 -13.54 25.84 28.47
C LEU A 398 -13.60 26.21 26.98
N ALA A 399 -14.16 27.37 26.63
CA ALA A 399 -14.14 27.89 25.27
C ALA A 399 -12.70 28.12 24.77
N ASP A 400 -11.86 28.78 25.58
CA ASP A 400 -10.45 29.01 25.26
C ASP A 400 -9.67 27.70 25.00
N ALA A 401 -9.87 26.68 25.85
CA ALA A 401 -9.27 25.36 25.67
C ALA A 401 -9.73 24.67 24.37
N LYS A 402 -11.03 24.76 24.04
CA LYS A 402 -11.58 24.21 22.80
C LYS A 402 -11.03 24.92 21.56
N ASP A 403 -10.88 26.24 21.62
CA ASP A 403 -10.26 27.02 20.54
C ASP A 403 -8.80 26.61 20.35
N HIS A 404 -8.06 26.44 21.44
CA HIS A 404 -6.65 26.04 21.38
C HIS A 404 -6.48 24.64 20.79
N ARG A 405 -7.37 23.72 21.15
CA ARG A 405 -7.46 22.39 20.54
C ARG A 405 -7.70 22.46 19.03
N GLY A 406 -8.60 23.34 18.58
CA GLY A 406 -8.88 23.56 17.17
C GLY A 406 -7.67 24.10 16.39
N GLU A 407 -6.93 25.05 16.97
CA GLU A 407 -5.68 25.57 16.38
C GLU A 407 -4.61 24.49 16.22
N LEU A 408 -4.42 23.66 17.25
CA LEU A 408 -3.47 22.54 17.20
C LEU A 408 -3.85 21.51 16.13
N MET A 409 -5.14 21.18 16.00
CA MET A 409 -5.61 20.26 14.96
C MET A 409 -5.43 20.82 13.56
N LEU A 410 -5.68 22.11 13.37
CA LEU A 410 -5.47 22.76 12.09
C LEU A 410 -3.98 22.83 11.71
N TYR A 411 -3.11 23.13 12.68
CA TYR A 411 -1.66 23.06 12.47
C TYR A 411 -1.20 21.65 12.10
N ALA A 412 -1.67 20.63 12.82
CA ALA A 412 -1.39 19.23 12.51
C ALA A 412 -1.84 18.86 11.09
N ASN A 413 -3.10 19.17 10.72
CA ASN A 413 -3.61 18.91 9.37
C ASN A 413 -2.80 19.63 8.29
N SER A 414 -2.35 20.86 8.57
CA SER A 414 -1.56 21.65 7.62
C SER A 414 -0.21 20.97 7.34
N LEU A 415 0.50 20.53 8.39
CA LEU A 415 1.77 19.81 8.24
C LEU A 415 1.61 18.51 7.46
N ILE A 416 0.52 17.78 7.68
CA ILE A 416 0.22 16.54 6.95
C ILE A 416 -0.12 16.85 5.48
N GLY A 417 -0.83 17.94 5.22
CA GLY A 417 -1.06 18.43 3.86
C GLY A 417 0.23 18.81 3.13
N LEU A 418 1.21 19.42 3.82
CA LEU A 418 2.54 19.69 3.24
C LEU A 418 3.24 18.38 2.86
N GLN A 419 3.18 17.39 3.76
CA GLN A 419 3.74 16.07 3.54
C GLN A 419 3.11 15.38 2.33
N GLU A 420 1.78 15.41 2.24
CA GLU A 420 1.03 14.94 1.07
C GLU A 420 1.56 15.58 -0.21
N GLN A 421 1.59 16.91 -0.28
CA GLN A 421 2.07 17.64 -1.45
C GLN A 421 3.50 17.22 -1.83
N TYR A 422 4.40 17.02 -0.87
CA TYR A 422 5.75 16.55 -1.15
C TYR A 422 5.79 15.14 -1.77
N ILE A 423 5.01 14.20 -1.22
CA ILE A 423 4.93 12.81 -1.72
C ILE A 423 4.36 12.80 -3.14
N ILE A 424 3.17 13.38 -3.32
CA ILE A 424 2.40 13.19 -4.56
C ILE A 424 2.79 14.17 -5.67
N ASN A 425 3.25 15.39 -5.36
CA ASN A 425 3.46 16.38 -6.42
C ASN A 425 4.53 15.94 -7.41
N LYS A 426 5.59 15.28 -6.97
CA LYS A 426 6.63 14.83 -7.90
C LYS A 426 6.07 13.81 -8.89
N ASP A 427 5.33 12.82 -8.40
CA ASP A 427 4.89 11.69 -9.23
C ASP A 427 3.64 12.03 -10.04
N ILE A 428 2.69 12.77 -9.46
CA ILE A 428 1.55 13.34 -10.21
C ILE A 428 2.06 14.34 -11.25
N SER A 429 2.98 15.25 -10.91
CA SER A 429 3.50 16.22 -11.89
C SER A 429 4.29 15.52 -13.00
N ASN A 430 5.11 14.51 -12.68
CA ASN A 430 5.84 13.74 -13.69
C ASN A 430 4.88 12.92 -14.57
N GLY A 431 3.85 12.33 -13.96
CA GLY A 431 2.80 11.60 -14.65
C GLY A 431 1.94 12.48 -15.55
N MET A 432 1.77 13.75 -15.19
CA MET A 432 1.05 14.77 -15.94
C MET A 432 1.94 15.59 -16.89
N ARG A 433 3.27 15.37 -16.91
CA ARG A 433 4.19 16.03 -17.87
C ARG A 433 4.00 15.45 -19.27
N GLY A 434 3.12 16.08 -20.04
CA GLY A 434 2.79 15.69 -21.41
C GLY A 434 1.40 16.16 -21.86
N PHE A 435 0.56 16.53 -20.91
CA PHE A 435 -0.85 16.88 -21.11
C PHE A 435 -1.06 18.38 -21.43
N GLY A 436 0.00 19.09 -21.83
CA GLY A 436 0.10 20.54 -21.60
C GLY A 436 0.18 20.81 -20.11
N ILE A 437 0.56 22.02 -19.70
CA ILE A 437 0.20 22.46 -18.35
C ILE A 437 -1.32 22.28 -18.32
N VAL A 438 -1.83 21.38 -17.48
CA VAL A 438 -3.21 21.51 -17.03
C VAL A 438 -3.19 22.83 -16.29
N ASN A 439 -3.31 23.93 -17.03
CA ASN A 439 -3.44 25.25 -16.48
C ASN A 439 -4.79 25.16 -15.79
N PRO A 440 -4.85 25.15 -14.45
CA PRO A 440 -6.13 25.17 -13.76
C PRO A 440 -6.95 26.39 -14.22
N GLY A 441 -6.29 27.43 -14.77
CA GLY A 441 -6.87 28.61 -15.37
C GLY A 441 -7.75 28.42 -16.62
N GLY A 442 -7.83 27.21 -17.20
CA GLY A 442 -8.89 26.89 -18.17
C GLY A 442 -10.21 26.46 -17.53
N PHE A 443 -10.17 26.01 -16.28
CA PHE A 443 -11.29 25.48 -15.50
C PHE A 443 -11.76 26.53 -14.48
N GLY A 444 -12.22 27.68 -14.99
CA GLY A 444 -12.81 28.76 -14.18
C GLY A 444 -14.12 28.40 -13.47
N GLU A 445 -14.53 27.13 -13.43
CA GLU A 445 -15.74 26.65 -12.77
C GLU A 445 -15.39 25.50 -11.81
N HIS A 446 -15.60 25.77 -10.51
CA HIS A 446 -15.93 24.85 -9.42
C HIS A 446 -15.27 23.46 -9.40
N TRP A 447 -13.96 23.39 -9.09
CA TRP A 447 -13.32 22.12 -8.66
C TRP A 447 -13.86 21.57 -7.33
N ILE A 448 -14.62 22.37 -6.60
CA ILE A 448 -15.32 21.99 -5.37
C ILE A 448 -16.82 22.24 -5.61
N ASP A 449 -17.43 21.44 -6.49
CA ASP A 449 -18.87 21.23 -6.42
C ASP A 449 -19.13 20.26 -5.27
N LEU A 450 -19.23 20.82 -4.05
CA LEU A 450 -19.75 20.07 -2.91
C LEU A 450 -21.22 19.80 -3.17
N HIS A 451 -21.50 18.69 -3.84
CA HIS A 451 -22.86 18.19 -3.96
C HIS A 451 -23.29 17.64 -2.61
N VAL A 452 -24.09 18.42 -1.89
CA VAL A 452 -24.94 17.89 -0.82
C VAL A 452 -26.21 17.41 -1.50
N PRO A 453 -26.48 16.09 -1.51
CA PRO A 453 -27.72 15.57 -2.06
C PRO A 453 -28.87 16.12 -1.24
N ASP A 454 -29.88 16.71 -1.89
CA ASP A 454 -31.04 17.20 -1.16
C ASP A 454 -31.69 16.03 -0.41
N ARG A 455 -32.28 16.32 0.75
CA ARG A 455 -32.90 15.33 1.63
C ARG A 455 -33.97 14.48 0.94
N ASP A 456 -34.47 14.97 -0.20
CA ASP A 456 -35.59 14.43 -0.96
C ASP A 456 -35.14 13.76 -2.29
N GLY A 457 -33.83 13.66 -2.57
CA GLY A 457 -33.29 12.90 -3.71
C GLY A 457 -33.44 13.56 -5.09
N GLU A 458 -34.03 14.76 -5.19
CA GLU A 458 -34.23 15.47 -6.45
C GLU A 458 -33.36 16.74 -6.54
N GLY A 459 -32.09 16.55 -6.92
CA GLY A 459 -31.17 17.64 -7.27
C GLY A 459 -30.16 17.97 -6.17
N GLY A 460 -28.88 17.75 -6.45
CA GLY A 460 -27.82 18.19 -5.53
C GLY A 460 -27.88 19.71 -5.34
N ARG A 461 -27.86 20.17 -4.09
CA ARG A 461 -27.72 21.59 -3.78
C ARG A 461 -26.24 21.94 -3.74
N GLU A 462 -25.88 23.02 -4.42
CA GLU A 462 -24.56 23.68 -4.30
C GLU A 462 -24.42 24.29 -2.89
N ILE A 463 -23.37 23.92 -2.15
CA ILE A 463 -23.07 24.56 -0.85
C ILE A 463 -22.69 26.02 -1.09
N ASN A 464 -23.54 26.93 -0.63
CA ASN A 464 -23.21 28.34 -0.61
C ASN A 464 -22.42 28.63 0.66
N LEU A 465 -21.09 28.63 0.57
CA LEU A 465 -20.18 28.84 1.71
C LEU A 465 -20.51 30.11 2.53
N ASN A 466 -21.06 31.15 1.90
CA ASN A 466 -21.44 32.40 2.55
C ASN A 466 -22.83 32.36 3.23
N LEU A 467 -23.73 31.48 2.82
CA LEU A 467 -25.10 31.37 3.36
C LEU A 467 -25.28 30.16 4.29
N ASP A 468 -24.63 29.04 3.97
CA ASP A 468 -24.74 27.78 4.71
C ASP A 468 -23.78 27.69 5.90
N MET A 469 -22.70 28.47 5.88
CA MET A 469 -21.75 28.54 7.01
C MET A 469 -21.97 29.77 7.89
N LYS A 470 -23.09 30.48 7.74
CA LYS A 470 -23.42 31.75 8.45
C LYS A 470 -23.37 31.72 9.98
N ASN A 471 -23.22 30.54 10.60
CA ASN A 471 -23.10 30.36 12.04
C ASN A 471 -21.65 30.09 12.51
N SER A 472 -20.63 30.40 11.71
CA SER A 472 -19.23 30.18 12.10
C SER A 472 -18.61 31.35 12.89
N ASP A 473 -19.40 32.12 13.65
CA ASP A 473 -18.96 33.23 14.52
C ASP A 473 -17.93 32.84 15.60
N ASN A 474 -17.35 31.63 15.53
CA ASN A 474 -16.59 31.04 16.62
C ASN A 474 -15.58 29.96 16.16
N ARG A 475 -14.76 30.17 15.12
CA ARG A 475 -13.92 29.05 14.65
C ARG A 475 -12.49 29.42 14.21
N VAL A 476 -11.55 29.02 15.08
CA VAL A 476 -10.07 29.05 14.99
C VAL A 476 -9.50 30.42 14.62
N ASN A 477 -9.11 31.18 15.65
CA ASN A 477 -8.41 32.44 15.47
C ASN A 477 -6.92 32.17 15.17
N PHE A 478 -6.54 32.22 13.88
CA PHE A 478 -5.13 32.12 13.49
C PHE A 478 -4.26 33.20 14.13
N ASP A 479 -4.80 34.34 14.55
CA ASP A 479 -4.06 35.44 15.18
C ASP A 479 -4.14 35.44 16.71
N SER A 480 -4.46 34.30 17.33
CA SER A 480 -4.51 34.20 18.80
C SER A 480 -3.16 34.46 19.47
N GLY A 481 -2.06 34.39 18.71
CA GLY A 481 -0.70 34.58 19.22
C GLY A 481 -0.25 33.45 20.15
N ARG A 482 -1.00 32.34 20.22
CA ARG A 482 -0.68 31.20 21.08
C ARG A 482 0.59 30.51 20.63
N GLU A 483 1.33 30.05 21.62
CA GLU A 483 2.61 29.38 21.43
C GLU A 483 2.43 27.85 21.40
N PHE A 484 3.26 27.19 20.60
CA PHE A 484 3.40 25.73 20.56
C PHE A 484 4.87 25.37 20.72
N VAL A 485 5.15 24.40 21.58
CA VAL A 485 6.48 23.82 21.72
C VAL A 485 6.57 22.61 20.80
N THR A 486 7.40 22.71 19.78
CA THR A 486 7.69 21.63 18.84
C THR A 486 8.44 20.47 19.51
N ALA A 487 8.53 19.33 18.84
CA ALA A 487 9.20 18.13 19.31
C ALA A 487 10.71 18.30 19.49
N ASP A 488 11.33 19.27 18.80
CA ASP A 488 12.74 19.62 19.00
C ASP A 488 12.96 20.65 20.13
N GLY A 489 11.87 21.11 20.77
CA GLY A 489 11.90 22.06 21.87
C GLY A 489 11.83 23.54 21.47
N ARG A 490 11.71 23.88 20.17
CA ARG A 490 11.46 25.27 19.75
C ARG A 490 10.04 25.71 20.08
N THR A 491 9.90 26.92 20.60
CA THR A 491 8.61 27.60 20.75
C THR A 491 8.30 28.40 19.50
N ILE A 492 7.16 28.13 18.88
CA ILE A 492 6.64 28.86 17.71
C ILE A 492 5.30 29.50 18.04
N LYS A 493 4.93 30.55 17.30
CA LYS A 493 3.56 31.07 17.31
C LYS A 493 2.75 30.34 16.25
N LEU A 494 1.69 29.64 16.65
CA LEU A 494 0.91 28.78 15.76
C LEU A 494 0.39 29.55 14.54
N GLY A 495 -0.15 30.74 14.77
CA GLY A 495 -0.65 31.62 13.72
C GLY A 495 0.38 31.99 12.66
N ASP A 496 1.52 32.48 13.12
CA ASP A 496 2.60 32.93 12.26
C ASP A 496 3.21 31.75 11.50
N GLU A 497 3.40 30.60 12.15
CA GLU A 497 3.96 29.40 11.52
C GLU A 497 3.00 28.82 10.46
N VAL A 498 1.72 28.63 10.80
CA VAL A 498 0.72 28.13 9.83
C VAL A 498 0.68 29.04 8.62
N ARG A 499 0.63 30.37 8.82
CA ARG A 499 0.64 31.33 7.72
C ARG A 499 1.91 31.24 6.88
N THR A 500 3.07 31.19 7.53
CA THR A 500 4.37 31.10 6.85
C THR A 500 4.46 29.83 6.00
N ARG A 501 4.02 28.69 6.54
CA ARG A 501 4.04 27.40 5.84
C ARG A 501 3.03 27.35 4.69
N LEU A 502 1.81 27.82 4.92
CA LEU A 502 0.77 27.87 3.89
C LEU A 502 1.14 28.82 2.74
N ASN A 503 1.79 29.94 3.04
CA ASN A 503 2.28 30.88 2.02
C ASN A 503 3.59 30.42 1.35
N GLY A 504 4.32 29.48 1.95
CA GLY A 504 5.56 28.92 1.43
C GLY A 504 5.39 27.65 0.59
N LEU A 505 4.16 27.14 0.45
CA LEU A 505 3.85 26.09 -0.53
C LEU A 505 4.08 26.67 -1.93
N ASP A 506 5.03 26.08 -2.67
CA ASP A 506 5.49 26.55 -3.98
C ASP A 506 4.32 26.81 -4.93
N GLY A 507 3.97 28.08 -5.05
CA GLY A 507 3.02 28.55 -6.04
C GLY A 507 3.66 29.32 -7.18
N ASN A 508 4.88 29.86 -7.02
CA ASN A 508 5.39 30.76 -8.04
C ASN A 508 6.92 30.73 -8.14
N PRO A 509 7.49 29.88 -9.03
CA PRO A 509 8.93 29.86 -9.27
C PRO A 509 9.48 31.16 -9.88
N ASN A 510 8.61 32.08 -10.31
CA ASN A 510 8.99 33.29 -11.05
C ASN A 510 8.79 34.59 -10.24
N ASN A 511 8.32 34.53 -8.99
CA ASN A 511 8.14 35.72 -8.15
C ASN A 511 7.20 36.78 -8.81
N GLU A 512 6.22 36.31 -9.60
CA GLU A 512 5.31 37.19 -10.34
C GLU A 512 4.28 37.86 -9.42
N ASP A 513 3.84 39.06 -9.81
CA ASP A 513 2.98 39.97 -9.03
C ASP A 513 1.71 39.27 -8.51
N GLU A 514 1.59 39.21 -7.17
CA GLU A 514 0.48 38.62 -6.43
C GLU A 514 -0.88 39.31 -6.68
N THR A 515 -0.91 40.41 -7.46
CA THR A 515 -2.12 41.18 -7.77
C THR A 515 -2.66 41.01 -9.21
N ASP A 516 -1.99 40.24 -10.09
CA ASP A 516 -2.41 40.05 -11.49
C ASP A 516 -3.45 38.93 -11.67
N ILE A 517 -4.64 39.29 -12.15
CA ILE A 517 -5.79 38.39 -12.39
C ILE A 517 -5.60 37.35 -13.49
N ASN A 518 -4.60 37.52 -14.35
CA ASN A 518 -4.34 36.57 -15.42
C ASN A 518 -3.25 35.55 -15.04
N ASN A 519 -2.70 35.65 -13.82
CA ASN A 519 -1.64 34.78 -13.37
C ASN A 519 -2.19 33.52 -12.68
N ALA A 520 -2.51 32.51 -13.49
CA ALA A 520 -3.17 31.30 -13.05
C ALA A 520 -2.26 30.31 -12.31
N ASP A 521 -0.95 30.57 -12.22
CA ASP A 521 -0.01 29.61 -11.64
C ASP A 521 0.00 29.59 -10.10
N THR A 522 -0.59 30.56 -9.38
CA THR A 522 -1.18 30.36 -8.02
C THR A 522 -1.86 31.58 -7.39
N ASN A 523 -1.79 32.81 -7.93
CA ASN A 523 -1.83 33.97 -7.01
C ASN A 523 -3.08 34.88 -7.04
N HIS A 524 -4.31 34.35 -7.20
CA HIS A 524 -5.51 34.99 -6.60
C HIS A 524 -6.11 34.17 -5.47
N TRP A 525 -5.21 33.81 -4.56
CA TRP A 525 -5.45 32.99 -3.39
C TRP A 525 -5.32 33.74 -2.08
N GLU A 526 -5.77 35.00 -2.04
CA GLU A 526 -6.09 35.70 -0.80
C GLU A 526 -7.37 35.07 -0.19
N SER A 527 -7.32 34.10 0.72
CA SER A 527 -6.19 33.53 1.44
C SER A 527 -6.30 32.00 1.45
N TYR A 528 -5.22 31.30 1.09
CA TYR A 528 -5.15 29.85 1.20
C TYR A 528 -5.42 29.39 2.64
N SER A 529 -4.99 30.18 3.63
CA SER A 529 -5.31 29.97 5.04
C SER A 529 -6.80 30.14 5.39
N GLN A 530 -7.53 31.13 4.87
CA GLN A 530 -8.99 31.18 5.07
C GLN A 530 -9.68 30.04 4.32
N ARG A 531 -9.22 29.66 3.12
CA ARG A 531 -9.79 28.50 2.40
C ARG A 531 -9.57 27.20 3.15
N MET A 532 -8.35 26.90 3.59
CA MET A 532 -8.08 25.72 4.40
C MET A 532 -8.81 25.79 5.74
N GLY A 533 -8.99 26.98 6.32
CA GLY A 533 -9.88 27.21 7.46
C GLY A 533 -11.34 26.89 7.14
N THR A 534 -11.87 27.34 6.00
CA THR A 534 -13.25 27.08 5.54
C THR A 534 -13.47 25.60 5.26
N ILE A 535 -12.57 24.97 4.52
CA ILE A 535 -12.54 23.52 4.25
C ILE A 535 -12.48 22.76 5.58
N TYR A 536 -11.61 23.18 6.50
CA TYR A 536 -11.53 22.60 7.83
C TYR A 536 -12.84 22.72 8.62
N HIS A 537 -13.50 23.88 8.58
CA HIS A 537 -14.78 24.09 9.27
C HIS A 537 -15.93 23.32 8.63
N LEU A 538 -15.90 23.18 7.30
CA LEU A 538 -16.84 22.36 6.55
C LEU A 538 -16.74 20.90 7.00
N PHE A 539 -15.54 20.33 7.00
CA PHE A 539 -15.33 18.94 7.45
C PHE A 539 -15.53 18.78 8.96
N ALA A 540 -15.29 19.82 9.77
CA ALA A 540 -15.58 19.77 11.20
C ALA A 540 -17.10 19.65 11.44
N ASN A 541 -17.91 20.35 10.63
CA ASN A 541 -19.36 20.16 10.62
C ASN A 541 -19.73 18.75 10.14
N SER A 542 -19.10 18.23 9.08
CA SER A 542 -19.32 16.86 8.60
C SER A 542 -19.06 15.81 9.68
N GLN A 543 -17.94 15.93 10.41
CA GLN A 543 -17.54 14.98 11.44
C GLN A 543 -18.44 15.05 12.69
N ARG A 544 -18.99 16.23 12.99
CA ARG A 544 -19.93 16.44 14.11
C ARG A 544 -21.34 15.95 13.76
N ASP A 545 -21.82 16.33 12.59
CA ASP A 545 -23.22 16.19 12.17
C ASP A 545 -23.28 15.25 10.95
N GLY A 546 -23.09 13.95 11.18
CA GLY A 546 -23.01 12.93 10.12
C GLY A 546 -24.25 12.82 9.22
N GLU A 547 -25.36 13.51 9.54
CA GLU A 547 -26.55 13.63 8.69
C GLU A 547 -26.44 14.72 7.60
N LEU A 548 -25.48 15.65 7.68
CA LEU A 548 -25.35 16.80 6.75
C LEU A 548 -24.72 16.45 5.40
N PHE A 549 -24.04 15.31 5.34
CA PHE A 549 -23.56 14.70 4.13
C PHE A 549 -24.27 13.36 4.08
N LEU A 550 -24.75 12.90 2.91
CA LEU A 550 -25.15 11.50 2.81
C LEU A 550 -24.03 10.70 3.45
N ASP A 551 -24.36 9.86 4.44
CA ASP A 551 -23.37 9.00 5.06
C ASP A 551 -22.58 8.42 3.89
N ALA A 552 -21.27 8.64 3.83
CA ALA A 552 -20.50 8.11 2.72
C ALA A 552 -20.82 6.60 2.60
N ARG A 553 -21.13 5.97 3.74
CA ARG A 553 -21.72 4.64 3.85
C ARG A 553 -23.07 4.41 3.19
N ASP A 554 -23.99 5.35 2.98
CA ASP A 554 -25.24 5.07 2.23
C ASP A 554 -24.99 4.97 0.72
N VAL A 555 -24.02 5.74 0.20
CA VAL A 555 -23.54 5.62 -1.18
C VAL A 555 -22.69 4.34 -1.34
N PHE A 556 -21.82 4.03 -0.36
CA PHE A 556 -21.03 2.81 -0.36
C PHE A 556 -21.85 1.57 -0.03
N ASP A 557 -22.79 1.59 0.92
CA ASP A 557 -23.68 0.47 1.23
C ASP A 557 -24.59 0.19 0.05
N SER A 558 -25.07 1.20 -0.69
CA SER A 558 -25.89 0.94 -1.89
C SER A 558 -25.05 0.34 -3.02
N ARG A 559 -23.83 0.83 -3.28
CA ARG A 559 -22.90 0.24 -4.26
C ARG A 559 -22.35 -1.13 -3.83
N ALA A 560 -21.95 -1.30 -2.58
CA ALA A 560 -21.55 -2.56 -1.98
C ALA A 560 -22.74 -3.53 -1.93
N LYS A 561 -23.97 -3.09 -1.68
CA LYS A 561 -25.18 -3.91 -1.86
C LYS A 561 -25.38 -4.26 -3.32
N ASP A 562 -25.15 -3.39 -4.30
CA ASP A 562 -25.29 -3.72 -5.72
C ASP A 562 -24.18 -4.65 -6.23
N LEU A 563 -22.95 -4.52 -5.71
CA LEU A 563 -21.81 -5.43 -5.95
C LEU A 563 -21.95 -6.75 -5.16
N ASN A 564 -22.61 -6.75 -4.00
CA ASN A 564 -22.95 -7.94 -3.21
C ASN A 564 -24.19 -8.67 -3.72
N ASN A 565 -25.13 -7.95 -4.32
CA ASN A 565 -26.32 -8.46 -5.02
C ASN A 565 -25.99 -8.91 -6.46
N ASN A 566 -24.72 -8.78 -6.87
CA ASN A 566 -24.19 -9.45 -8.04
C ASN A 566 -24.42 -10.97 -7.86
N PRO A 567 -25.13 -11.67 -8.77
CA PRO A 567 -25.56 -13.07 -8.62
C PRO A 567 -24.44 -14.12 -8.42
N TRP A 568 -23.19 -13.70 -8.28
CA TRP A 568 -22.00 -14.53 -8.11
C TRP A 568 -21.46 -14.57 -6.67
N ARG A 569 -22.24 -14.12 -5.67
CA ARG A 569 -21.93 -14.21 -4.21
C ARG A 569 -22.87 -15.14 -3.41
N SER A 570 -23.55 -16.11 -4.05
CA SER A 570 -24.24 -17.20 -3.34
C SER A 570 -23.31 -18.38 -3.04
#